data_AF-A0A937T4E1-F1
#
_entry.id   AF-A0A937T4E1-F1
#
_cell.length_a   1.000
_cell.length_b   1.000
_cell.length_c   1.000
_cell.angle_alpha   90.00
_cell.angle_beta   90.00
_cell.angle_gamma   90.00
#
_symmetry.space_group_name_H-M   'P 1'
#
loop_
_entity.id
_entity.type
_entity.pdbx_description
1 polymer ?
#
loop_
_entity_poly.entity_id
_entity_poly.type
_entity_poly.pdbx_seq_one_letter_code
_entity_poly.pdbx_strand_id
1 'polypeptide(L)'
;MKSKALQINIFEKRALTALVVLVFILLGFYGYFISKSIVNVIVREEINNDVVAVSSAISELEFEYIAHKNTINKEYAKAVGFKNISTKTFVARKSFAKLSLEN
;
A
#
# COMPACT_ATOMS: atom_id res chain seq x y z
N MET A 1 -57.91 -44.27 3.74
CA MET A 1 -57.80 -42.80 3.83
C MET A 1 -56.71 -42.24 4.76
N LYS A 2 -56.21 -42.98 5.77
CA LYS A 2 -55.25 -42.45 6.77
C LYS A 2 -53.82 -42.16 6.26
N SER A 3 -53.38 -42.81 5.18
CA SER A 3 -52.00 -42.69 4.66
C SER A 3 -51.66 -41.29 4.12
N LYS A 4 -52.58 -40.65 3.39
CA LYS A 4 -52.34 -39.29 2.84
C LYS A 4 -52.28 -38.22 3.93
N ALA A 5 -53.15 -38.31 4.94
CA ALA A 5 -53.16 -37.37 6.06
C ALA A 5 -51.90 -37.46 6.95
N LEU A 6 -51.36 -38.67 7.15
CA LEU A 6 -50.10 -38.88 7.86
C LEU A 6 -48.89 -38.32 7.10
N GLN A 7 -48.84 -38.47 5.78
CA GLN A 7 -47.74 -37.93 4.96
C GLN A 7 -47.70 -36.40 4.94
N ILE A 8 -48.88 -35.75 4.90
CA ILE A 8 -48.98 -34.27 4.93
C ILE A 8 -48.36 -33.71 6.21
N ASN A 9 -48.69 -34.27 7.38
CA ASN A 9 -48.16 -33.81 8.67
C ASN A 9 -46.62 -33.98 8.78
N ILE A 10 -46.07 -35.07 8.23
CA ILE A 10 -44.61 -35.30 8.23
C ILE A 10 -43.88 -34.29 7.32
N PHE A 11 -44.47 -33.97 6.16
CA PHE A 11 -43.90 -32.98 5.24
C PHE A 11 -43.90 -31.58 5.84
N GLU A 12 -45.03 -31.15 6.42
CA GLU A 12 -45.16 -29.85 7.08
C GLU A 12 -44.16 -29.68 8.23
N LYS A 13 -44.00 -30.70 9.09
CA LYS A 13 -43.01 -30.67 10.18
C LYS A 13 -41.58 -30.57 9.67
N ARG A 14 -41.24 -31.27 8.60
CA ARG A 14 -39.91 -31.19 7.97
C ARG A 14 -39.67 -29.82 7.35
N ALA A 15 -40.65 -29.26 6.64
CA ALA A 15 -40.57 -27.94 6.04
C ALA A 15 -40.38 -26.85 7.11
N LEU A 16 -41.14 -26.92 8.21
CA LEU A 16 -41.00 -25.99 9.33
C LEU A 16 -39.64 -26.11 10.00
N THR A 17 -39.15 -27.33 10.24
CA THR A 17 -37.81 -27.56 10.82
C THR A 17 -36.71 -27.01 9.90
N ALA A 18 -36.82 -27.25 8.59
CA ALA A 18 -35.87 -26.72 7.61
C ALA A 18 -35.86 -25.19 7.59
N LEU A 19 -37.04 -24.56 7.69
CA LEU A 19 -37.17 -23.11 7.76
C LEU A 19 -36.52 -22.53 9.02
N VAL A 20 -36.73 -23.17 10.17
CA VAL A 20 -36.09 -22.78 11.43
C VAL A 20 -34.56 -22.88 11.32
N VAL A 21 -34.05 -24.00 10.80
CA VAL A 21 -32.60 -24.18 10.58
C VAL A 21 -32.06 -23.13 9.62
N LEU A 22 -32.77 -22.84 8.53
CA LEU A 22 -32.38 -21.81 7.57
C LEU A 22 -32.29 -20.42 8.21
N VAL A 23 -33.25 -20.06 9.07
CA VAL A 23 -33.23 -18.80 9.81
C VAL A 23 -31.99 -18.72 10.70
N PHE A 24 -31.65 -19.78 11.43
CA PHE A 24 -30.43 -19.80 12.24
C PHE A 24 -29.16 -19.68 11.41
N ILE A 25 -29.09 -20.33 10.24
CA ILE A 25 -27.97 -20.19 9.31
C ILE A 25 -27.85 -18.74 8.83
N LEU A 26 -28.97 -18.11 8.44
CA LEU A 26 -28.98 -16.72 7.99
C LEU A 26 -28.55 -15.76 9.08
N LEU A 27 -28.98 -15.97 10.33
CA LEU A 27 -28.54 -15.18 11.48
C LEU A 27 -27.03 -15.33 11.73
N GLY A 28 -26.51 -16.56 11.65
CA GLY A 28 -25.08 -16.82 11.77
C GLY A 28 -24.26 -16.12 10.68
N PHE A 29 -24.71 -16.23 9.43
CA PHE A 29 -24.07 -15.52 8.32
C PHE A 29 -24.17 -14.01 8.46
N TYR A 30 -25.31 -13.48 8.87
CA TYR A 30 -25.47 -12.04 9.09
C TYR A 30 -24.45 -11.51 10.10
N GLY A 31 -24.32 -12.16 11.26
CA GLY A 31 -23.33 -11.77 12.27
C GLY A 31 -21.89 -11.88 11.75
N TYR A 32 -21.57 -12.94 11.02
CA TYR A 32 -20.25 -13.13 10.40
C TYR A 32 -19.92 -12.05 9.37
N PHE A 33 -20.85 -11.76 8.45
CA PHE A 33 -20.66 -10.76 7.40
C PHE A 33 -20.54 -9.35 7.97
N ILE A 34 -21.36 -8.99 8.97
CA ILE A 34 -21.21 -7.70 9.66
C ILE A 34 -19.85 -7.58 10.33
N SER A 35 -19.44 -8.60 11.09
CA SER A 35 -18.14 -8.59 11.78
C SER A 35 -16.98 -8.43 10.80
N LYS A 36 -17.00 -9.19 9.69
CA LYS A 36 -16.02 -9.07 8.62
C LYS A 36 -16.03 -7.70 7.95
N SER A 37 -17.21 -7.13 7.71
CA SER A 37 -17.35 -5.81 7.11
C SER A 37 -16.75 -4.72 8.00
N ILE A 38 -17.04 -4.75 9.30
CA ILE A 38 -16.50 -3.80 10.28
C ILE A 38 -14.98 -3.87 10.33
N VAL A 39 -14.41 -5.08 10.49
CA VAL A 39 -12.94 -5.25 10.54
C VAL A 39 -12.29 -4.76 9.25
N ASN A 40 -12.89 -5.05 8.10
CA ASN A 40 -12.35 -4.60 6.82
C ASN A 40 -12.36 -3.08 6.67
N VAL A 41 -13.39 -2.40 7.20
CA VAL A 41 -13.43 -0.93 7.22
C VAL A 41 -12.33 -0.37 8.12
N ILE A 42 -12.18 -0.92 9.34
CA ILE A 42 -11.15 -0.48 10.30
C ILE A 42 -9.74 -0.64 9.72
N VAL A 43 -9.42 -1.82 9.17
CA VAL A 43 -8.10 -2.09 8.58
C VAL A 43 -7.82 -1.15 7.40
N ARG A 44 -8.83 -0.88 6.58
CA ARG A 44 -8.68 0.07 5.47
C ARG A 44 -8.43 1.50 5.97
N GLU A 45 -9.10 1.90 7.05
CA GLU A 45 -8.89 3.21 7.67
C GLU A 45 -7.49 3.33 8.26
N GLU A 46 -7.00 2.31 8.96
CA GLU A 46 -5.64 2.24 9.49
C GLU A 46 -4.59 2.36 8.39
N ILE A 47 -4.73 1.60 7.30
CA ILE A 47 -3.84 1.69 6.13
C ILE A 47 -3.86 3.09 5.53
N ASN A 48 -5.03 3.73 5.42
CA ASN A 48 -5.12 5.09 4.90
C ASN A 48 -4.39 6.09 5.81
N ASN A 49 -4.52 5.95 7.13
CA ASN A 49 -3.83 6.81 8.09
C ASN A 49 -2.32 6.64 8.00
N ASP A 50 -1.83 5.41 7.86
CA ASP A 50 -0.41 5.12 7.66
C ASP A 50 0.12 5.73 6.36
N VAL A 51 -0.65 5.63 5.27
CA VAL A 51 -0.30 6.26 3.99
C VAL A 51 -0.18 7.77 4.16
N VAL A 52 -1.14 8.42 4.84
CA VAL A 52 -1.10 9.86 5.11
C VAL A 52 0.14 10.21 5.93
N ALA A 53 0.43 9.46 7.00
CA ALA A 53 1.60 9.70 7.86
C ALA A 53 2.92 9.61 7.08
N VAL A 54 3.09 8.56 6.26
CA VAL A 54 4.28 8.37 5.43
C VAL A 54 4.38 9.48 4.37
N SER A 55 3.28 9.84 3.71
CA SER A 55 3.27 10.95 2.75
C SER A 55 3.66 12.27 3.39
N SER A 56 3.16 12.58 4.59
CA SER A 56 3.57 13.78 5.33
C SER A 56 5.05 13.77 5.66
N ALA A 57 5.60 12.64 6.11
CA ALA A 57 7.03 12.51 6.40
C ALA A 57 7.89 12.71 5.12
N ILE A 58 7.45 12.19 3.98
CA ILE A 58 8.11 12.42 2.69
C ILE A 58 8.07 13.90 2.33
N SER A 59 6.92 14.56 2.46
CA SER A 59 6.79 15.99 2.15
C SER A 59 7.69 16.86 3.02
N GLU A 60 7.83 16.53 4.31
CA GLU A 60 8.78 17.20 5.22
C GLU A 60 10.23 17.05 4.74
N LEU A 61 10.63 15.81 4.41
CA LEU A 61 11.98 15.51 3.89
C LEU A 61 12.26 16.21 2.56
N GLU A 62 11.27 16.27 1.67
CA GLU A 62 11.38 16.99 0.40
C GLU A 62 11.55 18.50 0.61
N PHE A 63 10.80 19.07 1.56
CA PHE A 63 10.94 20.46 1.93
C PHE A 63 12.34 20.76 2.48
N GLU A 64 12.84 19.94 3.40
CA GLU A 64 14.19 20.07 3.97
C GLU A 64 15.28 19.92 2.89
N TYR A 65 15.14 18.94 2.01
CA TYR A 65 16.05 18.74 0.88
C TYR A 65 16.09 19.96 -0.06
N ILE A 66 14.93 20.52 -0.41
CA ILE A 66 14.84 21.71 -1.25
C ILE A 66 15.49 22.91 -0.54
N ALA A 67 15.24 23.08 0.75
CA ALA A 67 15.87 24.14 1.55
C ALA A 67 17.40 24.03 1.50
N HIS A 68 17.96 22.85 1.77
CA HIS A 68 19.40 22.62 1.70
C HIS A 68 19.95 22.77 0.28
N LYS A 69 19.29 22.24 -0.74
CA LYS A 69 19.71 22.38 -2.13
C LYS A 69 19.80 23.85 -2.55
N ASN A 70 18.86 24.68 -2.13
CA ASN A 70 18.86 26.11 -2.43
C ASN A 70 20.01 26.88 -1.74
N THR A 71 20.57 26.36 -0.63
CA THR A 71 21.77 26.93 -0.01
C THR A 71 23.03 26.68 -0.82
N ILE A 72 23.08 25.62 -1.62
CA ILE A 72 24.21 25.29 -2.49
C ILE A 72 24.10 26.12 -3.77
N ASN A 73 24.52 27.38 -3.69
CA ASN A 73 24.56 28.31 -4.81
C ASN A 73 25.98 28.81 -5.09
N LYS A 74 26.15 29.56 -6.19
CA LYS A 74 27.47 30.02 -6.65
C LYS A 74 28.08 31.02 -5.67
N GLU A 75 27.24 31.75 -4.96
CA GLU A 75 27.57 32.70 -3.91
C GLU A 75 28.14 31.97 -2.69
N TYR A 76 27.49 30.90 -2.25
CA TYR A 76 27.98 29.99 -1.20
C TYR A 76 29.33 29.39 -1.61
N ALA A 77 29.45 28.85 -2.82
CA ALA A 77 30.71 28.28 -3.30
C ALA A 77 31.87 29.30 -3.27
N LYS A 78 31.64 30.56 -3.66
CA LYS A 78 32.63 31.63 -3.53
C LYS A 78 32.98 31.92 -2.07
N ALA A 79 31.98 31.92 -1.18
CA ALA A 79 32.18 32.17 0.25
C ALA A 79 33.02 31.08 0.93
N VAL A 80 32.88 29.80 0.52
CA VAL A 80 33.72 28.70 1.04
C VAL A 80 35.10 28.61 0.35
N GLY A 81 35.46 29.60 -0.47
CA GLY A 81 36.80 29.72 -1.07
C GLY A 81 36.97 28.99 -2.41
N PHE A 82 35.91 28.43 -3.00
CA PHE A 82 35.97 27.87 -4.35
C PHE A 82 36.17 28.98 -5.38
N LYS A 83 37.11 28.75 -6.32
CA LYS A 83 37.45 29.68 -7.40
C LYS A 83 36.94 29.14 -8.72
N ASN A 84 36.49 30.05 -9.57
CA ASN A 84 35.98 29.71 -10.90
C ASN A 84 37.15 29.34 -11.82
N ILE A 85 37.16 28.12 -12.35
CA ILE A 85 38.25 27.60 -13.20
C ILE A 85 37.96 27.94 -14.67
N SER A 86 38.90 28.63 -15.33
CA SER A 86 38.81 29.03 -16.75
C SER A 86 39.14 27.90 -17.73
N THR A 87 39.89 26.89 -17.29
CA THR A 87 40.34 25.75 -18.11
C THR A 87 39.92 24.45 -17.44
N LYS A 88 39.00 23.71 -18.06
CA LYS A 88 38.53 22.40 -17.56
C LYS A 88 39.42 21.31 -18.13
N THR A 89 40.25 20.68 -17.30
CA THR A 89 40.99 19.48 -17.69
C THR A 89 40.14 18.26 -17.42
N PHE A 90 39.57 17.67 -18.47
CA PHE A 90 38.80 16.43 -18.38
C PHE A 90 39.76 15.24 -18.32
N VAL A 91 39.67 14.46 -17.24
CA VAL A 91 40.46 13.23 -17.10
C VAL A 91 39.63 12.06 -17.63
N ALA A 92 39.92 11.63 -18.85
CA ALA A 92 39.35 10.38 -19.37
C ALA A 92 40.18 9.21 -18.84
N ARG A 93 39.52 8.19 -18.28
CA ARG A 93 40.17 6.91 -17.95
C ARG A 93 40.66 6.32 -19.28
N LYS A 94 41.99 6.24 -19.49
CA LYS A 94 42.55 5.57 -20.67
C LYS A 94 41.99 4.14 -20.70
N SER A 95 41.12 3.86 -21.67
CA SER A 95 40.73 2.49 -21.98
C SER A 95 42.00 1.72 -22.35
N PHE A 96 42.24 0.60 -21.68
CA PHE A 96 43.40 -0.28 -21.87
C PHE A 96 43.51 -0.86 -23.29
N ALA A 97 42.54 -0.60 -24.17
CA ALA A 97 42.51 -1.11 -25.54
C ALA A 97 43.59 -0.54 -26.48
N LYS A 98 44.27 0.57 -26.14
CA LYS A 98 45.26 1.21 -27.04
C LYS A 98 46.72 0.82 -26.78
N LEU A 99 47.01 0.06 -25.73
CA LEU A 99 48.37 -0.41 -25.40
C LEU A 99 48.75 -1.75 -26.06
N SER A 100 47.86 -2.34 -26.85
CA SER A 100 48.07 -3.64 -27.52
C SER A 100 48.52 -3.53 -28.99
N LEU A 101 48.64 -2.32 -29.55
CA LEU A 101 48.99 -2.10 -30.96
C LEU A 101 50.28 -1.31 -31.15
N GLU A 102 51.24 -1.48 -30.24
CA GLU A 102 52.64 -1.07 -30.42
C GLU A 102 53.52 -2.17 -29.79
N ASN A 103 53.67 -3.27 -30.52
CA ASN A 103 54.78 -4.23 -30.42
C ASN A 103 55.14 -4.65 -31.84
#